data_AF-A0A3D4M830-F1
#
_entry.id   AF-A0A3D4M830-F1
#
_cell.length_a   1.000
_cell.length_b   1.000
_cell.length_c   1.000
_cell.angle_alpha   90.00
_cell.angle_beta   90.00
_cell.angle_gamma   90.00
#
_symmetry.space_group_name_H-M   'P 1'
#
loop_
_entity.id
_entity.type
_entity.pdbx_description
1 polymer ?
#
loop_
_entity_poly.entity_id
_entity_poly.type
_entity_poly.pdbx_seq_one_letter_code
_entity_poly.pdbx_strand_id
1 'polypeptide(L)'
;MAAAFIGIYYLIEALRRKNMALWKYLLAYLFQVILPFGLYMLWMKTTDQVLDRPNIPYGMREYMALWEGVFLPYHEFGDSQLFKNLGVRKVNDEALSYVGLPATLYFVYFLISRIKVLFLKSASAKMLKAHGIMLAGLLVFVLAATLPFALDTPWGAKYGGPLLQFRSLGRLSWIFFYSLNIFMFLQLAGRRKRLGMLLSSLAILILFLEGLYFHSNYSPSIGVKRSVQPGEEVLAAFPNHVLFPLPYFHVGSENISTRHSESYLAEQTMALSLASGMPTYASMMSRTSLNQTLEHFEMAWNLSGPLMYEEKPWLITHAPAYSNRISQLLPPLPDAVLDTLKLYSISPSELLALKENSKPTAVHDSLVPFLFYDGFKDGNGQGMANEAGLLLPNGQKTVIYEGTGFQDTLSLFLWLDATKDGFHSYHLLLENTLTGEIWQYNAASLIDNVVDGFARIRLSKQYWNFPCRLSIHYTGPVNQQLVLDECVLVRDGQPFHYRLNNFVFTDEFVFKPAR
;
A
#
# COMPACT_ATOMS: atom_id res chain seq x y z
N MET A 1 -4.12 -1.65 -18.92
CA MET A 1 -4.45 -0.28 -19.39
C MET A 1 -4.67 -0.24 -20.90
N ALA A 2 -3.62 -0.25 -21.74
CA ALA A 2 -3.74 -0.08 -23.20
C ALA A 2 -4.74 -1.04 -23.87
N ALA A 3 -4.76 -2.32 -23.48
CA ALA A 3 -5.73 -3.31 -23.95
C ALA A 3 -7.20 -2.87 -23.80
N ALA A 4 -7.57 -2.30 -22.65
CA ALA A 4 -8.92 -1.82 -22.38
C ALA A 4 -9.27 -0.61 -23.26
N PHE A 5 -8.34 0.34 -23.41
CA PHE A 5 -8.50 1.48 -24.32
C PHE A 5 -8.67 1.05 -25.77
N ILE A 6 -7.81 0.15 -26.27
CA ILE A 6 -7.86 -0.34 -27.66
C ILE A 6 -9.16 -1.11 -27.91
N GLY A 7 -9.58 -1.98 -26.98
CA GLY A 7 -10.83 -2.73 -27.07
C GLY A 7 -12.06 -1.81 -27.12
N ILE A 8 -12.15 -0.85 -26.20
CA ILE A 8 -13.25 0.14 -26.17
C ILE A 8 -13.20 1.04 -27.42
N TYR A 9 -12.02 1.47 -27.85
CA TYR A 9 -11.86 2.29 -29.06
C TYR A 9 -12.33 1.55 -30.33
N TYR A 10 -11.93 0.28 -30.51
CA TYR A 10 -12.41 -0.51 -31.64
C TYR A 10 -13.89 -0.85 -31.56
N LEU A 11 -14.45 -1.06 -30.37
CA LEU A 11 -15.90 -1.18 -30.18
C LEU A 11 -16.64 0.09 -30.64
N ILE A 12 -16.18 1.28 -30.21
CA ILE A 12 -16.75 2.57 -30.65
C ILE A 12 -16.63 2.74 -32.17
N GLU A 13 -15.46 2.46 -32.76
CA GLU A 13 -15.25 2.58 -34.20
C GLU A 13 -16.11 1.58 -35.01
N ALA A 14 -16.30 0.34 -34.52
CA ALA A 14 -17.17 -0.65 -35.14
C ALA A 14 -18.65 -0.22 -35.10
N LEU A 15 -19.16 0.22 -33.94
CA LEU A 15 -20.51 0.76 -33.79
C LEU A 15 -20.75 1.99 -34.68
N ARG A 16 -19.71 2.82 -34.88
CA ARG A 16 -19.78 4.05 -35.67
C ARG A 16 -19.68 3.80 -37.19
N ARG A 17 -18.95 2.78 -37.63
CA ARG A 17 -18.67 2.52 -39.07
C ARG A 17 -19.39 1.29 -39.59
N LYS A 18 -20.70 1.43 -39.84
CA LYS A 18 -21.57 0.37 -40.38
C LYS A 18 -21.07 -0.33 -41.66
N ASN A 19 -20.21 0.32 -42.46
CA ASN A 19 -19.67 -0.23 -43.72
C ASN A 19 -18.27 -0.85 -43.61
N MET A 20 -17.61 -0.81 -42.44
CA MET A 20 -16.36 -1.54 -42.23
C MET A 20 -16.68 -2.98 -41.82
N ALA A 21 -16.14 -3.95 -42.55
CA ALA A 21 -16.30 -5.35 -42.18
C ALA A 21 -15.68 -5.62 -40.79
N LEU A 22 -16.51 -6.07 -39.84
CA LEU A 22 -16.19 -6.24 -38.42
C LEU A 22 -14.89 -7.03 -38.18
N TRP A 23 -14.59 -8.01 -39.04
CA TRP A 23 -13.38 -8.83 -38.99
C TRP A 23 -12.09 -8.00 -38.98
N LYS A 24 -12.05 -6.82 -39.61
CA LYS A 24 -10.85 -5.94 -39.60
C LYS A 24 -10.54 -5.42 -38.20
N TYR A 25 -11.57 -5.09 -37.42
CA TYR A 25 -11.42 -4.66 -36.03
C TYR A 25 -11.09 -5.86 -35.12
N LEU A 26 -11.71 -7.01 -35.36
CA LEU A 26 -11.41 -8.25 -34.62
C LEU A 26 -9.96 -8.71 -34.84
N LEU A 27 -9.44 -8.68 -36.08
CA LEU A 27 -8.02 -8.97 -36.34
C LEU A 27 -7.09 -7.93 -35.71
N ALA A 28 -7.41 -6.64 -35.79
CA ALA A 28 -6.59 -5.60 -35.16
C ALA A 28 -6.52 -5.80 -33.63
N TYR A 29 -7.64 -6.13 -32.99
CA TYR A 29 -7.69 -6.46 -31.56
C TYR A 29 -6.98 -7.79 -31.23
N LEU A 30 -7.11 -8.80 -32.10
CA LEU A 30 -6.39 -10.07 -31.97
C LEU A 30 -4.87 -9.84 -31.96
N PHE A 31 -4.33 -9.12 -32.93
CA PHE A 31 -2.88 -8.87 -33.02
C PHE A 31 -2.35 -7.88 -31.98
N GLN A 32 -3.12 -6.88 -31.56
CA GLN A 32 -2.67 -5.86 -30.60
C GLN A 32 -2.87 -6.22 -29.13
N VAL A 33 -3.84 -7.09 -28.82
CA VAL A 33 -4.24 -7.40 -27.44
C VAL A 33 -4.21 -8.89 -27.15
N ILE A 34 -4.97 -9.70 -27.88
CA ILE A 34 -5.13 -11.12 -27.54
C ILE A 34 -3.86 -11.93 -27.78
N LEU A 35 -3.15 -11.72 -28.89
CA LEU A 35 -1.93 -12.45 -29.22
C LEU A 35 -0.78 -12.09 -28.26
N PRO A 36 -0.43 -10.80 -27.99
CA PRO A 36 0.61 -10.48 -27.01
C PRO A 36 0.27 -10.97 -25.60
N PHE A 37 -0.99 -10.83 -25.18
CA PHE A 37 -1.41 -11.29 -23.85
C PHE A 37 -1.43 -12.82 -23.76
N GLY A 38 -1.87 -13.52 -24.82
CA GLY A 38 -1.85 -14.98 -24.89
C GLY A 38 -0.44 -15.56 -24.89
N LEU A 39 0.50 -14.94 -25.61
CA LEU A 39 1.92 -15.31 -25.59
C LEU A 39 2.54 -15.06 -24.21
N TYR A 40 2.24 -13.93 -23.58
CA TYR A 40 2.68 -13.65 -22.21
C TYR A 40 2.12 -14.65 -21.19
N MET A 41 0.82 -14.96 -21.25
CA MET A 41 0.18 -15.94 -20.36
C MET A 41 0.72 -17.36 -20.58
N LEU A 42 1.04 -17.73 -21.83
CA LEU A 42 1.71 -18.99 -22.14
C LEU A 42 3.12 -19.02 -21.56
N TRP A 43 3.91 -17.97 -21.77
CA TRP A 43 5.26 -17.83 -21.23
C TRP A 43 5.25 -17.98 -19.71
N MET A 44 4.45 -17.17 -19.00
CA MET A 44 4.27 -17.28 -17.55
C MET A 44 3.87 -18.70 -17.14
N LYS A 45 2.89 -19.33 -17.80
CA LYS A 45 2.48 -20.71 -17.47
C LYS A 45 3.60 -21.75 -17.67
N THR A 46 4.58 -21.48 -18.54
CA THR A 46 5.71 -22.39 -18.81
C THR A 46 6.97 -22.10 -17.98
N THR A 47 7.15 -20.88 -17.47
CA THR A 47 8.38 -20.47 -16.75
C THR A 47 8.15 -20.20 -15.26
N ASP A 48 6.93 -19.91 -14.85
CA ASP A 48 6.61 -19.56 -13.47
C ASP A 48 6.37 -20.83 -12.64
N GLN A 49 7.35 -21.17 -11.80
CA GLN A 49 7.30 -22.35 -10.93
C GLN A 49 6.51 -22.10 -9.63
N VAL A 50 6.12 -20.85 -9.37
CA VAL A 50 5.48 -20.42 -8.12
C VAL A 50 3.96 -20.51 -8.24
N LEU A 51 3.34 -21.43 -7.51
CA LEU A 51 1.92 -21.78 -7.67
C LEU A 51 0.97 -21.05 -6.69
N ASP A 52 1.50 -20.53 -5.59
CA ASP A 52 0.80 -19.98 -4.42
C ASP A 52 0.86 -18.44 -4.37
N ARG A 53 0.87 -17.78 -5.54
CA ARG A 53 0.73 -16.32 -5.60
C ARG A 53 -0.72 -15.90 -5.34
N PRO A 54 -0.95 -14.77 -4.66
CA PRO A 54 -2.28 -14.22 -4.45
C PRO A 54 -3.05 -14.03 -5.77
N ASN A 55 -4.26 -14.59 -5.80
CA ASN A 55 -5.19 -14.46 -6.92
C ASN A 55 -6.09 -13.21 -6.83
N ILE A 56 -6.13 -12.57 -5.66
CA ILE A 56 -6.82 -11.31 -5.40
C ILE A 56 -5.81 -10.42 -4.66
N PRO A 57 -5.11 -9.51 -5.36
CA PRO A 57 -4.21 -8.55 -4.73
C PRO A 57 -4.99 -7.51 -3.92
N TYR A 58 -4.39 -7.04 -2.82
CA TYR A 58 -4.93 -5.91 -2.07
C TYR A 58 -5.02 -4.64 -2.96
N GLY A 59 -5.99 -3.77 -2.64
CA GLY A 59 -5.97 -2.38 -3.07
C GLY A 59 -6.98 -1.98 -4.16
N MET A 60 -7.75 -2.90 -4.76
CA MET A 60 -8.72 -2.56 -5.81
C MET A 60 -9.68 -1.41 -5.46
N ARG A 61 -10.09 -1.31 -4.19
CA ARG A 61 -10.97 -0.26 -3.64
C ARG A 61 -10.21 0.97 -3.14
N GLU A 62 -8.99 0.77 -2.64
CA GLU A 62 -8.10 1.81 -2.11
C GLU A 62 -7.53 2.67 -3.24
N TYR A 63 -7.02 2.01 -4.27
CA TYR A 63 -6.49 2.59 -5.49
C TYR A 63 -7.58 2.70 -6.57
N MET A 64 -8.81 3.12 -6.24
CA MET A 64 -9.87 3.34 -7.24
C MET A 64 -9.72 4.70 -7.95
N ALA A 65 -10.21 4.82 -9.19
CA ALA A 65 -10.20 6.11 -9.88
C ALA A 65 -11.30 7.04 -9.32
N LEU A 66 -10.89 8.24 -8.89
CA LEU A 66 -11.77 9.28 -8.37
C LEU A 66 -11.75 10.51 -9.30
N TRP A 67 -12.88 11.22 -9.42
CA TRP A 67 -12.96 12.42 -10.27
C TRP A 67 -12.15 13.57 -9.68
N GLU A 68 -12.03 13.59 -8.34
CA GLU A 68 -11.19 14.48 -7.56
C GLU A 68 -9.72 14.40 -8.04
N GLY A 69 -9.18 13.18 -8.20
CA GLY A 69 -7.80 12.94 -8.64
C GLY A 69 -7.53 13.32 -10.11
N VAL A 70 -8.58 13.47 -10.92
CA VAL A 70 -8.51 13.83 -12.34
C VAL A 70 -8.66 15.34 -12.54
N PHE A 71 -9.61 15.97 -11.85
CA PHE A 71 -10.02 17.35 -12.14
C PHE A 71 -9.55 18.39 -11.12
N LEU A 72 -9.11 17.98 -9.93
CA LEU A 72 -8.61 18.87 -8.89
C LEU A 72 -7.10 18.72 -8.71
N PRO A 73 -6.36 19.80 -8.42
CA PRO A 73 -4.95 19.75 -8.00
C PRO A 73 -4.86 19.24 -6.55
N TYR A 74 -5.20 17.97 -6.34
CA TYR A 74 -5.36 17.36 -5.01
C TYR A 74 -4.08 17.38 -4.17
N HIS A 75 -2.91 17.27 -4.79
CA HIS A 75 -1.61 17.31 -4.12
C HIS A 75 -1.37 18.56 -3.24
N GLU A 76 -1.90 19.72 -3.64
CA GLU A 76 -1.67 21.02 -2.96
C GLU A 76 -2.86 21.44 -2.09
N PHE A 77 -4.08 21.10 -2.51
CA PHE A 77 -5.32 21.57 -1.89
C PHE A 77 -6.13 20.46 -1.22
N GLY A 78 -5.70 19.19 -1.33
CA GLY A 78 -6.42 18.01 -0.86
C GLY A 78 -6.78 18.04 0.62
N ASP A 79 -5.87 18.58 1.45
CA ASP A 79 -6.06 18.76 2.88
C ASP A 79 -6.56 20.16 3.28
N SER A 80 -6.78 21.06 2.32
CA SER A 80 -7.26 22.41 2.58
C SER A 80 -8.66 22.40 3.20
N GLN A 81 -8.93 23.36 4.10
CA GLN A 81 -10.24 23.49 4.71
C GLN A 81 -11.35 23.71 3.67
N LEU A 82 -11.02 24.34 2.53
CA LEU A 82 -11.94 24.51 1.40
C LEU A 82 -12.39 23.16 0.84
N PHE A 83 -11.45 22.24 0.58
CA PHE A 83 -11.76 20.92 0.01
C PHE A 83 -12.48 20.03 1.02
N LYS A 84 -12.09 20.10 2.30
CA LYS A 84 -12.82 19.44 3.42
C LYS A 84 -14.26 19.93 3.51
N ASN A 85 -14.50 21.25 3.46
CA ASN A 85 -15.85 21.84 3.49
C ASN A 85 -16.69 21.50 2.24
N LEU A 86 -16.06 21.24 1.10
CA LEU A 86 -16.72 20.82 -0.15
C LEU A 86 -16.97 19.29 -0.22
N GLY A 87 -16.56 18.52 0.80
CA GLY A 87 -16.69 17.06 0.80
C GLY A 87 -15.80 16.35 -0.22
N VAL A 88 -14.68 16.97 -0.63
CA VAL A 88 -13.69 16.37 -1.52
C VAL A 88 -13.07 15.16 -0.82
N ARG A 89 -13.20 13.99 -1.43
CA ARG A 89 -12.68 12.73 -0.86
C ARG A 89 -11.15 12.70 -0.93
N LYS A 90 -10.52 12.02 0.04
CA LYS A 90 -9.08 11.71 -0.04
C LYS A 90 -8.83 10.80 -1.24
N VAL A 91 -7.83 11.16 -2.04
CA VAL A 91 -7.41 10.39 -3.22
C VAL A 91 -6.07 9.76 -2.91
N ASN A 92 -5.94 8.46 -3.21
CA ASN A 92 -4.67 7.76 -3.10
C ASN A 92 -3.70 8.21 -4.21
N ASP A 93 -2.40 8.33 -3.92
CA ASP A 93 -1.41 8.83 -4.86
C ASP A 93 -1.37 8.04 -6.18
N GLU A 94 -1.64 6.72 -6.16
CA GLU A 94 -1.71 5.92 -7.39
C GLU A 94 -2.90 6.25 -8.32
N ALA A 95 -3.91 6.97 -7.80
CA ALA A 95 -5.08 7.43 -8.55
C ALA A 95 -4.96 8.89 -9.01
N LEU A 96 -3.90 9.60 -8.62
CA LEU A 96 -3.67 10.99 -9.00
C LEU A 96 -3.27 11.08 -10.49
N SER A 97 -3.97 11.99 -11.17
CA SER A 97 -4.07 12.03 -12.63
C SER A 97 -4.56 13.38 -13.13
N TYR A 98 -4.20 14.44 -12.39
CA TYR A 98 -4.71 15.80 -12.60
C TYR A 98 -4.45 16.28 -14.03
N VAL A 99 -5.53 16.59 -14.76
CA VAL A 99 -5.47 16.89 -16.21
C VAL A 99 -4.93 18.28 -16.55
N GLY A 100 -4.69 19.12 -15.53
CA GLY A 100 -4.34 20.52 -15.67
C GLY A 100 -5.58 21.41 -15.83
N LEU A 101 -5.50 22.65 -15.33
CA LEU A 101 -6.62 23.59 -15.30
C LEU A 101 -7.24 23.83 -16.69
N PRO A 102 -6.47 23.94 -17.80
CA PRO A 102 -7.06 24.15 -19.13
C PRO A 102 -7.93 22.98 -19.57
N ALA A 103 -7.53 21.73 -19.30
CA ALA A 103 -8.28 20.55 -19.69
C ALA A 103 -9.54 20.37 -18.83
N THR A 104 -9.47 20.66 -17.52
CA THR A 104 -10.64 20.70 -16.63
C THR A 104 -11.67 21.73 -17.11
N LEU A 105 -11.25 22.98 -17.36
CA LEU A 105 -12.13 24.04 -17.85
C LEU A 105 -12.71 23.71 -19.24
N TYR A 106 -11.88 23.14 -20.13
CA TYR A 106 -12.32 22.69 -21.44
C TYR A 106 -13.37 21.56 -21.34
N PHE A 107 -13.20 20.61 -20.43
CA PHE A 107 -14.15 19.52 -20.22
C PHE A 107 -15.51 20.02 -19.70
N VAL A 108 -15.50 20.93 -18.72
CA VAL A 108 -16.73 21.59 -18.21
C VAL A 108 -17.44 22.35 -19.33
N TYR A 109 -16.70 23.16 -20.11
CA TYR A 109 -17.22 23.85 -21.29
C TYR A 109 -17.82 22.87 -22.31
N PHE A 110 -17.12 21.75 -22.58
CA PHE A 110 -17.57 20.73 -23.51
C PHE A 110 -18.90 20.11 -23.04
N LEU A 111 -19.02 19.70 -21.77
CA LEU A 111 -20.26 19.17 -21.20
C LEU A 111 -21.42 20.16 -21.33
N ILE A 112 -21.24 21.41 -20.89
CA ILE A 112 -22.26 22.47 -21.00
C ILE A 112 -22.68 22.69 -22.46
N SER A 113 -21.71 22.70 -23.39
CA SER A 113 -22.00 22.88 -24.82
C SER A 113 -22.82 21.72 -25.41
N ARG A 114 -22.60 20.48 -24.93
CA ARG A 114 -23.31 19.28 -25.40
C ARG A 114 -24.71 19.16 -24.82
N ILE A 115 -24.89 19.50 -23.54
CA ILE A 115 -26.21 19.62 -22.90
C ILE A 115 -27.08 20.59 -23.71
N LYS A 116 -26.56 21.77 -24.06
CA LYS A 116 -27.27 22.74 -24.93
C LYS A 116 -27.63 22.16 -26.30
N VAL A 117 -26.75 21.39 -26.95
CA VAL A 117 -27.04 20.76 -28.25
C VAL A 117 -28.16 19.72 -28.16
N LEU A 118 -28.23 18.94 -27.07
CA LEU A 118 -29.32 17.98 -26.85
C LEU A 118 -30.68 18.69 -26.71
N PHE A 119 -30.73 19.81 -25.99
CA PHE A 119 -31.95 20.62 -25.87
C PHE A 119 -32.31 21.40 -27.14
N LEU A 120 -31.33 21.82 -27.94
CA LEU A 120 -31.52 22.66 -29.14
C LEU A 120 -31.66 21.86 -30.45
N LYS A 121 -31.77 20.52 -30.39
CA LYS A 121 -32.03 19.60 -31.52
C LYS A 121 -31.12 19.75 -32.78
N SER A 122 -29.96 20.41 -32.66
CA SER A 122 -29.07 20.72 -33.78
C SER A 122 -27.70 20.07 -33.61
N ALA A 123 -27.63 18.76 -33.89
CA ALA A 123 -26.39 17.98 -33.81
C ALA A 123 -25.78 17.79 -35.20
N SER A 124 -24.74 18.57 -35.55
CA SER A 124 -24.02 18.36 -36.81
C SER A 124 -23.02 17.19 -36.70
N ALA A 125 -23.07 16.27 -37.66
CA ALA A 125 -22.33 14.99 -37.60
C ALA A 125 -20.81 15.10 -37.88
N LYS A 126 -20.30 16.29 -38.24
CA LYS A 126 -18.98 16.45 -38.89
C LYS A 126 -17.76 16.39 -37.95
N MET A 127 -17.98 16.28 -36.65
CA MET A 127 -16.94 16.44 -35.60
C MET A 127 -16.31 15.11 -35.12
N LEU A 128 -16.72 13.97 -35.70
CA LEU A 128 -16.82 12.69 -34.99
C LEU A 128 -15.51 11.92 -34.72
N LYS A 129 -14.39 12.21 -35.40
CA LYS A 129 -13.16 11.37 -35.30
C LYS A 129 -12.42 11.53 -33.97
N ALA A 130 -12.15 12.76 -33.53
CA ALA A 130 -11.43 13.01 -32.27
C ALA A 130 -12.24 12.55 -31.03
N HIS A 131 -13.57 12.51 -31.15
CA HIS A 131 -14.46 12.05 -30.08
C HIS A 131 -14.28 10.56 -29.75
N GLY A 132 -13.82 9.72 -30.69
CA GLY A 132 -13.62 8.28 -30.44
C GLY A 132 -12.52 8.02 -29.41
N ILE A 133 -11.43 8.78 -29.46
CA ILE A 133 -10.31 8.69 -28.50
C ILE A 133 -10.74 9.20 -27.13
N MET A 134 -11.35 10.39 -27.07
CA MET A 134 -11.86 10.97 -25.82
C MET A 134 -12.93 10.07 -25.15
N LEU A 135 -13.85 9.50 -25.94
CA LEU A 135 -14.91 8.63 -25.43
C LEU A 135 -14.35 7.29 -24.95
N ALA A 136 -13.37 6.72 -25.65
CA ALA A 136 -12.68 5.52 -25.18
C ALA A 136 -11.95 5.77 -23.85
N GLY A 137 -11.24 6.90 -23.71
CA GLY A 137 -10.60 7.27 -22.46
C GLY A 137 -11.59 7.54 -21.33
N LEU A 138 -12.70 8.23 -21.61
CA LEU A 138 -13.76 8.49 -20.63
C LEU A 138 -14.42 7.18 -20.16
N LEU A 139 -14.70 6.25 -21.06
CA LEU A 139 -15.26 4.93 -20.70
C LEU A 139 -14.26 4.06 -19.93
N VAL A 140 -12.96 4.15 -20.21
CA VAL A 140 -11.92 3.52 -19.38
C VAL A 140 -11.90 4.13 -17.97
N PHE A 141 -12.01 5.45 -17.83
CA PHE A 141 -12.10 6.11 -16.52
C PHE A 141 -13.38 5.73 -15.77
N VAL A 142 -14.54 5.72 -16.44
CA VAL A 142 -15.81 5.27 -15.83
C VAL A 142 -15.71 3.80 -15.41
N LEU A 143 -15.08 2.93 -16.19
CA LEU A 143 -14.79 1.56 -15.78
C LEU A 143 -13.90 1.53 -14.54
N ALA A 144 -12.80 2.29 -14.52
CA ALA A 144 -11.88 2.36 -13.38
C ALA A 144 -12.52 2.88 -12.08
N ALA A 145 -13.53 3.76 -12.20
CA ALA A 145 -14.27 4.30 -11.07
C ALA A 145 -15.45 3.41 -10.63
N THR A 146 -16.04 2.61 -11.52
CA THR A 146 -17.24 1.79 -11.21
C THR A 146 -16.92 0.30 -10.98
N LEU A 147 -15.85 -0.23 -11.57
CA LEU A 147 -15.44 -1.63 -11.43
C LEU A 147 -15.20 -2.09 -9.98
N PRO A 148 -14.61 -1.31 -9.06
CA PRO A 148 -14.47 -1.73 -7.66
C PRO A 148 -15.83 -2.06 -7.04
N PHE A 149 -16.84 -1.20 -7.25
CA PHE A 149 -18.18 -1.39 -6.70
C PHE A 149 -18.94 -2.56 -7.33
N ALA A 150 -18.65 -2.90 -8.59
CA ALA A 150 -19.22 -4.08 -9.24
C ALA A 150 -18.59 -5.39 -8.72
N LEU A 151 -17.29 -5.37 -8.44
CA LEU A 151 -16.53 -6.54 -7.98
C LEU A 151 -16.62 -6.78 -6.47
N ASP A 152 -16.90 -5.75 -5.66
CA ASP A 152 -17.17 -5.80 -4.20
C ASP A 152 -18.48 -6.52 -3.82
N THR A 153 -19.06 -7.31 -4.73
CA THR A 153 -20.23 -8.15 -4.48
C THR A 153 -19.80 -9.62 -4.34
N PRO A 154 -20.50 -10.47 -3.58
CA PRO A 154 -20.16 -11.90 -3.47
C PRO A 154 -20.11 -12.62 -4.83
N TRP A 155 -20.88 -12.14 -5.81
CA TRP A 155 -20.83 -12.61 -7.19
C TRP A 155 -19.59 -12.08 -7.93
N GLY A 156 -19.28 -10.79 -7.81
CA GLY A 156 -18.10 -10.16 -8.39
C GLY A 156 -16.78 -10.74 -7.88
N ALA A 157 -16.65 -10.97 -6.58
CA ALA A 157 -15.48 -11.60 -5.96
C ALA A 157 -15.30 -13.06 -6.42
N LYS A 158 -16.40 -13.79 -6.68
CA LYS A 158 -16.35 -15.19 -7.14
C LYS A 158 -16.10 -15.34 -8.65
N TYR A 159 -16.65 -14.45 -9.47
CA TYR A 159 -16.67 -14.60 -10.93
C TYR A 159 -15.93 -13.49 -11.71
N GLY A 160 -15.34 -12.50 -11.04
CA GLY A 160 -14.59 -11.41 -11.67
C GLY A 160 -13.35 -11.87 -12.45
N GLY A 161 -12.81 -13.05 -12.14
CA GLY A 161 -11.75 -13.70 -12.91
C GLY A 161 -10.52 -12.78 -13.07
N PRO A 162 -9.98 -12.60 -14.29
CA PRO A 162 -8.83 -11.72 -14.53
C PRO A 162 -9.02 -10.26 -14.10
N LEU A 163 -10.26 -9.78 -13.93
CA LEU A 163 -10.50 -8.40 -13.45
C LEU A 163 -10.15 -8.25 -11.96
N LEU A 164 -10.16 -9.34 -11.19
CA LEU A 164 -9.76 -9.32 -9.78
C LEU A 164 -8.27 -9.02 -9.59
N GLN A 165 -7.45 -9.26 -10.62
CA GLN A 165 -6.00 -9.06 -10.61
C GLN A 165 -5.58 -7.57 -10.69
N PHE A 166 -6.53 -6.64 -10.84
CA PHE A 166 -6.23 -5.21 -10.85
C PHE A 166 -6.09 -4.64 -9.43
N ARG A 167 -4.85 -4.56 -8.94
CA ARG A 167 -4.50 -3.78 -7.73
C ARG A 167 -4.86 -2.30 -7.89
N SER A 168 -4.32 -1.65 -8.92
CA SER A 168 -4.37 -0.19 -9.07
C SER A 168 -5.24 0.24 -10.26
N LEU A 169 -6.55 0.33 -10.01
CA LEU A 169 -7.51 0.79 -11.02
C LEU A 169 -7.38 2.30 -11.28
N GLY A 170 -6.93 3.07 -10.29
CA GLY A 170 -6.67 4.51 -10.35
C GLY A 170 -5.80 4.87 -11.54
N ARG A 171 -4.71 4.14 -11.79
CA ARG A 171 -3.79 4.36 -12.92
C ARG A 171 -4.45 4.26 -14.31
N LEU A 172 -5.63 3.64 -14.45
CA LEU A 172 -6.39 3.66 -15.72
C LEU A 172 -6.89 5.07 -16.08
N SER A 173 -7.06 5.97 -15.10
CA SER A 173 -7.38 7.38 -15.33
C SER A 173 -6.35 8.11 -16.20
N TRP A 174 -5.08 7.65 -16.23
CA TRP A 174 -4.04 8.22 -17.08
C TRP A 174 -4.40 8.16 -18.57
N ILE A 175 -5.15 7.13 -18.99
CA ILE A 175 -5.68 7.04 -20.36
C ILE A 175 -6.66 8.20 -20.62
N PHE A 176 -7.51 8.51 -19.64
CA PHE A 176 -8.42 9.65 -19.76
C PHE A 176 -7.66 10.98 -19.78
N PHE A 177 -6.67 11.17 -18.89
CA PHE A 177 -5.76 12.31 -18.86
C PHE A 177 -5.16 12.62 -20.24
N TYR A 178 -4.55 11.63 -20.90
CA TYR A 178 -3.97 11.80 -22.24
C TYR A 178 -5.07 12.05 -23.28
N SER A 179 -6.16 11.28 -23.25
CA SER A 179 -7.23 11.40 -24.24
C SER A 179 -7.93 12.76 -24.21
N LEU A 180 -8.12 13.35 -23.02
CA LEU A 180 -8.77 14.63 -22.81
C LEU A 180 -7.85 15.78 -23.25
N ASN A 181 -6.58 15.74 -22.88
CA ASN A 181 -5.60 16.75 -23.30
C ASN A 181 -5.40 16.76 -24.83
N ILE A 182 -5.21 15.58 -25.44
CA ILE A 182 -5.12 15.45 -26.91
C ILE A 182 -6.41 15.96 -27.56
N PHE A 183 -7.58 15.61 -27.03
CA PHE A 183 -8.86 16.07 -27.54
C PHE A 183 -9.01 17.59 -27.44
N MET A 184 -8.69 18.20 -26.30
CA MET A 184 -8.68 19.65 -26.10
C MET A 184 -7.81 20.33 -27.17
N PHE A 185 -6.54 19.93 -27.30
CA PHE A 185 -5.61 20.58 -28.23
C PHE A 185 -6.05 20.45 -29.70
N LEU A 186 -6.54 19.28 -30.11
CA LEU A 186 -7.11 19.10 -31.46
C LEU A 186 -8.33 20.00 -31.70
N GLN A 187 -9.18 20.21 -30.68
CA GLN A 187 -10.38 21.03 -30.79
C GLN A 187 -10.09 22.54 -30.73
N LEU A 188 -9.04 22.96 -30.01
CA LEU A 188 -8.55 24.34 -30.01
C LEU A 188 -7.87 24.66 -31.35
N ALA A 189 -6.94 23.81 -31.81
CA ALA A 189 -6.25 23.96 -33.09
C ALA A 189 -7.21 23.96 -34.30
N GLY A 190 -8.32 23.21 -34.23
CA GLY A 190 -9.37 23.20 -35.25
C GLY A 190 -10.26 24.46 -35.33
N ARG A 191 -10.08 25.46 -34.44
CA ARG A 191 -10.76 26.77 -34.54
C ARG A 191 -10.11 27.67 -35.59
N ARG A 192 -10.63 28.89 -35.78
CA ARG A 192 -10.03 29.92 -36.67
C ARG A 192 -8.54 30.06 -36.36
N LYS A 193 -7.67 29.89 -37.37
CA LYS A 193 -6.19 29.74 -37.24
C LYS A 193 -5.56 30.59 -36.13
N ARG A 194 -5.76 31.91 -36.12
CA ARG A 194 -5.20 32.82 -35.09
C ARG A 194 -5.75 32.57 -33.68
N LEU A 195 -7.07 32.38 -33.53
CA LEU A 195 -7.71 32.12 -32.23
C LEU A 195 -7.36 30.73 -31.69
N GLY A 196 -7.30 29.72 -32.57
CA GLY A 196 -6.89 28.37 -32.19
C GLY A 196 -5.45 28.33 -31.67
N MET A 197 -4.52 28.97 -32.39
CA MET A 197 -3.13 29.12 -31.93
C MET A 197 -3.07 29.87 -30.59
N LEU A 198 -3.76 31.01 -30.43
CA LEU A 198 -3.77 31.76 -29.17
C LEU A 198 -4.28 30.93 -27.98
N LEU A 199 -5.40 30.23 -28.14
CA LEU A 199 -5.97 29.41 -27.07
C LEU A 199 -5.09 28.20 -26.73
N SER A 200 -4.49 27.55 -27.74
CA SER A 200 -3.53 26.46 -27.50
C SER A 200 -2.25 26.97 -26.83
N SER A 201 -1.70 28.12 -27.24
CA SER A 201 -0.54 28.73 -26.59
C SER A 201 -0.83 29.14 -25.15
N LEU A 202 -2.03 29.67 -24.86
CA LEU A 202 -2.46 30.00 -23.50
C LEU A 202 -2.62 28.73 -22.65
N ALA A 203 -3.20 27.65 -23.20
CA ALA A 203 -3.30 26.38 -22.50
C ALA A 203 -1.91 25.78 -22.19
N ILE A 204 -0.97 25.83 -23.13
CA ILE A 204 0.42 25.41 -22.91
C ILE A 204 1.10 26.29 -21.83
N LEU A 205 0.89 27.61 -21.87
CA LEU A 205 1.44 28.52 -20.86
C LEU A 205 0.90 28.21 -19.45
N ILE A 206 -0.41 27.96 -19.31
CA ILE A 206 -0.99 27.59 -18.02
C ILE A 206 -0.44 26.26 -17.53
N LEU A 207 -0.39 25.22 -18.39
CA LEU A 207 0.20 23.92 -18.02
C LEU A 207 1.69 24.03 -17.66
N PHE A 208 2.43 24.92 -18.31
CA PHE A 208 3.84 25.20 -17.99
C PHE A 208 3.99 25.90 -16.64
N LEU A 209 3.12 26.87 -16.31
CA LEU A 209 3.11 27.53 -15.01
C LEU A 209 2.66 26.60 -13.88
N GLU A 210 1.63 25.77 -14.10
CA GLU A 210 1.25 24.69 -13.17
C GLU A 210 2.42 23.71 -12.98
N GLY A 211 3.08 23.29 -14.06
CA GLY A 211 4.24 22.41 -14.02
C GLY A 211 5.44 22.99 -13.28
N LEU A 212 5.74 24.30 -13.46
CA LEU A 212 6.77 24.99 -12.69
C LEU A 212 6.42 25.07 -11.20
N TYR A 213 5.16 25.37 -10.86
CA TYR A 213 4.69 25.47 -9.47
C TYR A 213 4.77 24.11 -8.75
N PHE A 214 4.26 23.04 -9.35
CA PHE A 214 4.42 21.70 -8.80
C PHE A 214 5.91 21.32 -8.73
N HIS A 215 6.71 21.62 -9.77
CA HIS A 215 8.15 21.34 -9.71
C HIS A 215 8.86 22.11 -8.58
N SER A 216 8.52 23.37 -8.30
CA SER A 216 9.12 24.09 -7.16
C SER A 216 8.73 23.50 -5.80
N ASN A 217 7.55 22.90 -5.67
CA ASN A 217 7.08 22.31 -4.42
C ASN A 217 7.61 20.88 -4.20
N TYR A 218 7.77 20.09 -5.27
CA TYR A 218 8.20 18.68 -5.20
C TYR A 218 9.67 18.43 -5.56
N SER A 219 10.35 19.31 -6.30
CA SER A 219 11.79 19.16 -6.54
C SER A 219 12.64 19.16 -5.26
N PRO A 220 12.30 19.86 -4.16
CA PRO A 220 13.03 19.72 -2.91
C PRO A 220 12.87 18.31 -2.32
N SER A 221 11.68 17.72 -2.31
CA SER A 221 11.45 16.39 -1.71
C SER A 221 12.04 15.23 -2.53
N ILE A 222 12.16 15.42 -3.85
CA ILE A 222 12.87 14.53 -4.78
C ILE A 222 14.40 14.77 -4.73
N GLY A 223 14.84 16.01 -4.49
CA GLY A 223 16.23 16.47 -4.55
C GLY A 223 17.01 16.43 -3.22
N VAL A 224 16.36 16.20 -2.08
CA VAL A 224 17.06 15.77 -0.86
C VAL A 224 17.86 14.51 -1.20
N LYS A 225 19.14 14.48 -0.79
CA LYS A 225 20.09 13.37 -1.00
C LYS A 225 19.61 12.06 -0.33
N ARG A 226 18.60 11.40 -0.92
CA ARG A 226 18.00 10.16 -0.41
C ARG A 226 18.77 8.90 -0.78
N SER A 227 19.70 8.96 -1.73
CA SER A 227 20.79 7.99 -1.77
C SER A 227 21.90 8.50 -0.87
N VAL A 228 22.01 7.93 0.33
CA VAL A 228 23.32 7.93 0.96
C VAL A 228 24.23 7.09 0.06
N GLN A 229 25.23 7.73 -0.53
CA GLN A 229 26.30 6.99 -1.17
C GLN A 229 27.25 6.52 -0.06
N PRO A 230 27.39 5.20 0.17
CA PRO A 230 28.45 4.70 1.04
C PRO A 230 29.80 5.20 0.49
N GLY A 231 30.69 5.65 1.37
CA GLY A 231 32.07 5.94 0.96
C GLY A 231 32.73 4.70 0.37
N GLU A 232 33.67 4.87 -0.57
CA GLU A 232 34.38 3.76 -1.21
C GLU A 232 35.04 2.82 -0.17
N GLU A 233 35.41 3.35 0.99
CA GLU A 233 35.94 2.62 2.15
C GLU A 233 34.93 1.62 2.74
N VAL A 234 33.65 1.99 2.85
CA VAL A 234 32.57 1.10 3.32
C VAL A 234 32.31 -0.01 2.29
N LEU A 235 32.43 0.32 1.00
CA LEU A 235 32.29 -0.67 -0.08
C LEU A 235 33.47 -1.67 -0.10
N ALA A 236 34.69 -1.18 0.12
CA ALA A 236 35.90 -2.00 0.17
C ALA A 236 35.98 -2.89 1.42
N ALA A 237 35.37 -2.48 2.53
CA ALA A 237 35.43 -3.21 3.80
C ALA A 237 34.55 -4.47 3.86
N PHE A 238 33.45 -4.54 3.09
CA PHE A 238 32.41 -5.57 3.23
C PHE A 238 32.02 -6.30 1.93
N PRO A 239 32.97 -6.68 1.04
CA PRO A 239 32.66 -7.13 -0.33
C PRO A 239 31.90 -8.47 -0.43
N ASN A 240 31.76 -9.21 0.67
CA ASN A 240 31.08 -10.50 0.74
C ASN A 240 29.90 -10.52 1.72
N HIS A 241 29.41 -9.36 2.16
CA HIS A 241 28.31 -9.27 3.13
C HIS A 241 26.93 -9.30 2.47
N VAL A 242 25.92 -9.73 3.23
CA VAL A 242 24.50 -9.59 2.88
C VAL A 242 23.86 -8.54 3.79
N LEU A 243 23.05 -7.65 3.22
CA LEU A 243 22.35 -6.59 3.96
C LEU A 243 21.11 -7.16 4.67
N PHE A 244 21.04 -6.93 5.99
CA PHE A 244 19.90 -7.30 6.81
C PHE A 244 19.34 -6.07 7.56
N PRO A 245 18.22 -5.47 7.11
CA PRO A 245 17.71 -4.25 7.71
C PRO A 245 16.96 -4.50 9.01
N LEU A 246 17.10 -3.57 9.95
CA LEU A 246 16.45 -3.58 11.25
C LEU A 246 15.85 -2.19 11.58
N PRO A 247 14.51 -2.07 11.73
CA PRO A 247 13.49 -3.12 11.55
C PRO A 247 13.50 -3.82 10.18
N TYR A 248 13.27 -5.13 10.18
CA TYR A 248 13.10 -5.90 8.96
C TYR A 248 11.89 -5.39 8.18
N PHE A 249 12.03 -5.32 6.85
CA PHE A 249 10.92 -4.94 5.97
C PHE A 249 10.66 -6.00 4.91
N HIS A 250 9.37 -6.21 4.66
CA HIS A 250 8.87 -7.12 3.63
C HIS A 250 7.59 -6.57 3.01
N VAL A 251 7.57 -6.41 1.70
CA VAL A 251 6.34 -6.48 0.89
C VAL A 251 6.48 -7.75 0.06
N GLY A 252 5.57 -8.69 0.26
CA GLY A 252 5.61 -9.99 -0.41
C GLY A 252 4.30 -10.31 -1.11
N SER A 253 3.42 -10.99 -0.39
CA SER A 253 2.14 -11.46 -0.91
C SER A 253 1.09 -10.36 -1.13
N GLU A 254 1.40 -9.08 -0.91
CA GLU A 254 0.48 -7.91 -0.89
C GLU A 254 -0.65 -7.99 0.15
N ASN A 255 -1.02 -9.19 0.60
CA ASN A 255 -1.94 -9.49 1.69
C ASN A 255 -1.22 -9.52 3.05
N ILE A 256 0.08 -9.84 3.05
CA ILE A 256 0.96 -9.78 4.23
C ILE A 256 2.22 -8.97 3.88
N SER A 257 2.51 -7.97 4.71
CA SER A 257 3.65 -7.05 4.57
C SER A 257 3.96 -6.40 5.92
N THR A 258 5.22 -6.09 6.18
CA THR A 258 5.61 -5.24 7.32
C THR A 258 5.22 -3.78 7.07
N ARG A 259 4.92 -3.02 8.13
CA ARG A 259 4.79 -1.55 8.08
C ARG A 259 6.05 -0.82 7.61
N HIS A 260 7.24 -1.37 7.88
CA HIS A 260 8.51 -0.72 7.56
C HIS A 260 8.89 -0.75 6.07
N SER A 261 8.03 -1.34 5.23
CA SER A 261 8.18 -1.37 3.77
C SER A 261 8.22 0.01 3.12
N GLU A 262 7.42 0.95 3.60
CA GLU A 262 7.36 2.33 3.11
C GLU A 262 8.26 3.28 3.94
N SER A 263 9.22 2.73 4.67
CA SER A 263 10.09 3.53 5.55
C SER A 263 11.37 4.01 4.86
N TYR A 264 11.93 5.09 5.39
CA TYR A 264 13.24 5.61 5.02
C TYR A 264 14.36 4.54 5.09
N LEU A 265 14.27 3.59 6.02
CA LEU A 265 15.21 2.47 6.11
C LEU A 265 15.17 1.56 4.87
N ALA A 266 13.99 1.36 4.27
CA ALA A 266 13.85 0.58 3.04
C ALA A 266 14.51 1.31 1.86
N GLU A 267 14.26 2.61 1.70
CA GLU A 267 14.93 3.44 0.70
C GLU A 267 16.47 3.39 0.85
N GLN A 268 16.99 3.58 2.06
CA GLN A 268 18.44 3.55 2.30
C GLN A 268 19.06 2.15 2.11
N THR A 269 18.38 1.09 2.53
CA THR A 269 18.90 -0.28 2.37
C THR A 269 18.94 -0.69 0.90
N MET A 270 17.93 -0.31 0.11
CA MET A 270 17.94 -0.49 -1.34
C MET A 270 19.00 0.38 -2.03
N ALA A 271 19.20 1.63 -1.60
CA ALA A 271 20.25 2.50 -2.12
C ALA A 271 21.66 1.95 -1.81
N LEU A 272 21.87 1.44 -0.59
CA LEU A 272 23.12 0.80 -0.18
C LEU A 272 23.36 -0.50 -0.96
N SER A 273 22.33 -1.35 -1.13
CA SER A 273 22.40 -2.56 -1.96
C SER A 273 22.80 -2.24 -3.41
N LEU A 274 22.18 -1.21 -4.01
CA LEU A 274 22.49 -0.76 -5.37
C LEU A 274 23.90 -0.18 -5.50
N ALA A 275 24.36 0.61 -4.52
CA ALA A 275 25.67 1.25 -4.55
C ALA A 275 26.82 0.26 -4.28
N SER A 276 26.56 -0.79 -3.49
CA SER A 276 27.56 -1.77 -3.09
C SER A 276 27.59 -3.06 -3.91
N GLY A 277 26.48 -3.40 -4.57
CA GLY A 277 26.27 -4.72 -5.15
C GLY A 277 25.96 -5.82 -4.10
N MET A 278 25.91 -5.49 -2.81
CA MET A 278 25.54 -6.44 -1.75
C MET A 278 24.05 -6.81 -1.90
N PRO A 279 23.68 -8.10 -1.88
CA PRO A 279 22.28 -8.50 -1.85
C PRO A 279 21.60 -8.08 -0.52
N THR A 280 20.28 -7.96 -0.55
CA THR A 280 19.44 -7.69 0.63
C THR A 280 18.56 -8.89 0.94
N TYR A 281 18.45 -9.25 2.22
CA TYR A 281 17.50 -10.24 2.70
C TYR A 281 16.07 -9.71 2.81
N ALA A 282 15.89 -8.39 2.91
CA ALA A 282 14.59 -7.76 2.83
C ALA A 282 14.10 -7.63 1.39
N SER A 283 12.79 -7.78 1.18
CA SER A 283 12.15 -7.72 -0.14
C SER A 283 11.04 -6.67 -0.16
N MET A 284 10.96 -5.93 -1.26
CA MET A 284 9.87 -4.97 -1.52
C MET A 284 9.22 -5.30 -2.87
N MET A 285 8.70 -6.52 -3.00
CA MET A 285 8.16 -7.06 -4.25
C MET A 285 6.68 -7.39 -4.11
N SER A 286 5.86 -6.84 -5.01
CA SER A 286 4.47 -7.25 -5.12
C SER A 286 4.36 -8.68 -5.67
N ARG A 287 3.40 -9.44 -5.12
CA ARG A 287 3.01 -10.78 -5.61
C ARG A 287 4.09 -11.86 -5.46
N THR A 288 4.97 -11.73 -4.47
CA THR A 288 5.76 -12.86 -3.96
C THR A 288 4.81 -13.99 -3.53
N SER A 289 5.26 -15.25 -3.58
CA SER A 289 4.46 -16.38 -3.10
C SER A 289 4.11 -16.20 -1.61
N LEU A 290 3.00 -16.79 -1.16
CA LEU A 290 2.67 -16.78 0.25
C LEU A 290 3.69 -17.59 1.06
N ASN A 291 4.05 -18.79 0.61
CA ASN A 291 5.07 -19.62 1.26
C ASN A 291 6.42 -18.90 1.34
N GLN A 292 6.92 -18.33 0.24
CA GLN A 292 8.15 -17.52 0.22
C GLN A 292 8.07 -16.31 1.16
N THR A 293 6.89 -15.67 1.23
CA THR A 293 6.64 -14.56 2.16
C THR A 293 6.72 -15.03 3.61
N LEU A 294 6.12 -16.18 3.93
CA LEU A 294 6.15 -16.79 5.25
C LEU A 294 7.54 -17.32 5.63
N GLU A 295 8.33 -17.85 4.68
CA GLU A 295 9.72 -18.28 4.89
C GLU A 295 10.64 -17.08 5.17
N HIS A 296 10.51 -15.99 4.40
CA HIS A 296 11.23 -14.73 4.66
C HIS A 296 10.89 -14.14 6.02
N PHE A 297 9.62 -14.23 6.41
CA PHE A 297 9.15 -13.81 7.72
C PHE A 297 9.66 -14.72 8.85
N GLU A 298 9.59 -16.04 8.69
CA GLU A 298 10.15 -17.00 9.63
C GLU A 298 11.66 -16.78 9.79
N MET A 299 12.40 -16.48 8.73
CA MET A 299 13.83 -16.14 8.82
C MET A 299 14.06 -14.83 9.60
N ALA A 300 13.25 -13.79 9.37
CA ALA A 300 13.36 -12.52 10.09
C ALA A 300 12.95 -12.62 11.57
N TRP A 301 12.07 -13.58 11.91
CA TRP A 301 11.65 -13.87 13.27
C TRP A 301 12.53 -14.91 13.96
N ASN A 302 13.06 -15.89 13.23
CA ASN A 302 13.82 -17.03 13.73
C ASN A 302 15.05 -17.31 12.85
N LEU A 303 16.20 -16.85 13.31
CA LEU A 303 17.49 -16.99 12.66
C LEU A 303 18.07 -18.43 12.67
N SER A 304 17.21 -19.46 12.74
CA SER A 304 17.55 -20.87 12.53
C SER A 304 16.86 -21.51 11.31
N GLY A 305 16.20 -20.71 10.46
CA GLY A 305 15.68 -21.19 9.17
C GLY A 305 16.78 -21.77 8.26
N PRO A 306 16.48 -22.76 7.40
CA PRO A 306 17.49 -23.46 6.60
C PRO A 306 18.21 -22.58 5.54
N LEU A 307 17.69 -21.38 5.27
CA LEU A 307 18.30 -20.37 4.38
C LEU A 307 19.42 -19.54 5.05
N MET A 308 19.67 -19.73 6.35
CA MET A 308 20.66 -18.98 7.15
C MET A 308 22.13 -19.38 6.91
N TYR A 309 22.40 -20.45 6.15
CA TYR A 309 23.71 -21.10 6.09
C TYR A 309 24.52 -20.77 4.83
N GLU A 310 24.60 -19.50 4.44
CA GLU A 310 25.81 -19.03 3.76
C GLU A 310 26.85 -18.66 4.82
N GLU A 311 28.11 -19.05 4.65
CA GLU A 311 29.24 -18.71 5.56
C GLU A 311 29.57 -17.20 5.58
N LYS A 312 28.76 -16.37 4.92
CA LYS A 312 28.99 -14.94 4.75
C LYS A 312 28.58 -14.16 6.01
N PRO A 313 29.38 -13.19 6.44
CA PRO A 313 28.98 -12.26 7.49
C PRO A 313 27.82 -11.35 7.03
N TRP A 314 27.00 -10.97 7.99
CA TRP A 314 25.81 -10.14 7.80
C TRP A 314 26.15 -8.69 8.09
N LEU A 315 25.71 -7.76 7.23
CA LEU A 315 25.81 -6.33 7.46
C LEU A 315 24.42 -5.79 7.83
N ILE A 316 24.23 -5.58 9.13
CA ILE A 316 22.98 -5.07 9.68
C ILE A 316 22.87 -3.58 9.38
N THR A 317 21.83 -3.17 8.64
CA THR A 317 21.47 -1.75 8.47
C THR A 317 20.43 -1.39 9.53
N HIS A 318 20.71 -0.40 10.37
CA HIS A 318 19.86 -0.11 11.53
C HIS A 318 19.58 1.38 11.68
N ALA A 319 18.29 1.73 11.68
CA ALA A 319 17.82 3.09 11.91
C ALA A 319 17.67 3.36 13.42
N PRO A 320 18.51 4.20 14.06
CA PRO A 320 18.53 4.36 15.51
C PRO A 320 17.23 4.90 16.14
N ALA A 321 16.35 5.49 15.34
CA ALA A 321 15.03 5.95 15.76
C ALA A 321 14.12 4.82 16.28
N TYR A 322 14.39 3.55 15.94
CA TYR A 322 13.53 2.41 16.29
C TYR A 322 14.06 1.53 17.44
N SER A 323 15.35 1.59 17.78
CA SER A 323 15.90 0.87 18.93
C SER A 323 17.28 1.37 19.34
N ASN A 324 17.58 1.31 20.64
CA ASN A 324 18.95 1.44 21.15
C ASN A 324 19.60 0.08 21.49
N ARG A 325 18.84 -1.04 21.51
CA ARG A 325 19.33 -2.32 22.03
C ARG A 325 20.44 -2.93 21.16
N ILE A 326 20.39 -2.75 19.84
CA ILE A 326 21.45 -3.25 18.94
C ILE A 326 22.77 -2.53 19.19
N SER A 327 22.75 -1.21 19.47
CA SER A 327 23.95 -0.46 19.89
C SER A 327 24.53 -0.90 21.24
N GLN A 328 23.82 -1.73 22.02
CA GLN A 328 24.31 -2.32 23.28
C GLN A 328 24.84 -3.75 23.09
N LEU A 329 24.33 -4.47 22.09
CA LEU A 329 24.71 -5.86 21.79
C LEU A 329 25.89 -5.95 20.81
N LEU A 330 25.99 -5.01 19.88
CA LEU A 330 27.04 -4.94 18.86
C LEU A 330 27.67 -3.53 18.87
N PRO A 331 29.01 -3.41 18.83
CA PRO A 331 29.64 -2.13 18.59
C PRO A 331 29.34 -1.68 17.14
N PRO A 332 28.89 -0.43 16.91
CA PRO A 332 28.75 0.08 15.56
C PRO A 332 30.12 0.14 14.89
N LEU A 333 30.15 -0.12 13.59
CA LEU A 333 31.37 -0.04 12.81
C LEU A 333 31.92 1.41 12.84
N PRO A 334 33.22 1.62 13.13
CA PRO A 334 33.83 2.93 13.03
C PRO A 334 33.71 3.43 11.58
N ASP A 335 33.50 4.73 11.43
CA ASP A 335 33.39 5.47 10.14
C ASP A 335 32.20 5.07 9.23
N ALA A 336 31.47 4.00 9.55
CA ALA A 336 30.31 3.52 8.79
C ALA A 336 28.96 4.15 9.22
N VAL A 337 29.00 5.32 9.89
CA VAL A 337 27.80 6.08 10.25
C VAL A 337 27.37 6.90 9.04
N LEU A 338 26.35 6.38 8.35
CA LEU A 338 25.51 7.23 7.53
C LEU A 338 24.70 8.10 8.52
N ASP A 339 24.48 9.39 8.26
CA ASP A 339 23.92 10.35 9.26
C ASP A 339 22.63 9.88 9.96
N THR A 340 21.93 8.92 9.36
CA THR A 340 20.64 8.34 9.77
C THR A 340 20.66 6.82 9.98
N LEU A 341 21.73 6.10 9.59
CA LEU A 341 21.86 4.63 9.75
C LEU A 341 23.19 4.24 10.40
N LYS A 342 23.11 3.31 11.36
CA LYS A 342 24.28 2.60 11.88
C LYS A 342 24.43 1.27 11.15
N LEU A 343 25.68 0.91 10.86
CA LEU A 343 26.06 -0.37 10.30
C LEU A 343 26.76 -1.23 11.36
N TYR A 344 26.41 -2.52 11.41
CA TYR A 344 27.07 -3.53 12.26
C TYR A 344 27.39 -4.76 11.43
N SER A 345 28.61 -5.29 11.53
CA SER A 345 28.96 -6.60 10.97
C SER A 345 28.76 -7.67 12.03
N ILE A 346 28.17 -8.82 11.67
CA ILE A 346 28.09 -9.99 12.54
C ILE A 346 28.23 -11.28 11.73
N SER A 347 29.04 -12.23 12.20
CA SER A 347 29.13 -13.56 11.60
C SER A 347 27.94 -14.45 12.01
N PRO A 348 27.58 -15.48 11.21
CA PRO A 348 26.54 -16.43 11.59
C PRO A 348 26.77 -17.10 12.96
N SER A 349 28.03 -17.36 13.33
CA SER A 349 28.40 -17.95 14.63
C SER A 349 28.22 -16.97 15.80
N GLU A 350 28.56 -15.69 15.64
CA GLU A 350 28.28 -14.65 16.65
C GLU A 350 26.77 -14.42 16.80
N LEU A 351 26.02 -14.49 15.71
CA LEU A 351 24.56 -14.36 15.71
C LEU A 351 23.88 -15.53 16.45
N LEU A 352 24.35 -16.76 16.24
CA LEU A 352 23.93 -17.93 17.01
C LEU A 352 24.32 -17.81 18.50
N ALA A 353 25.53 -17.35 18.81
CA ALA A 353 25.95 -17.11 20.18
C ALA A 353 25.10 -16.02 20.86
N LEU A 354 24.67 -14.97 20.15
CA LEU A 354 23.71 -14.00 20.66
C LEU A 354 22.32 -14.63 20.89
N LYS A 355 21.84 -15.51 20.01
CA LYS A 355 20.59 -16.28 20.21
C LYS A 355 20.65 -17.06 21.52
N GLU A 356 21.67 -17.89 21.70
CA GLU A 356 21.84 -18.78 22.86
C GLU A 356 22.03 -18.02 24.19
N ASN A 357 22.75 -16.89 24.16
CA ASN A 357 22.95 -16.06 25.36
C ASN A 357 21.78 -15.12 25.67
N SER A 358 20.85 -14.91 24.72
CA SER A 358 19.66 -14.08 24.93
C SER A 358 18.60 -14.80 25.78
N LYS A 359 18.81 -14.84 27.09
CA LYS A 359 17.78 -15.33 28.04
C LYS A 359 16.48 -14.52 27.88
N PRO A 360 15.30 -15.16 27.95
CA PRO A 360 14.02 -14.46 27.90
C PRO A 360 13.82 -13.63 29.17
N THR A 361 14.18 -12.35 29.11
CA THR A 361 13.72 -11.35 30.08
C THR A 361 12.34 -10.88 29.66
N ALA A 362 11.33 -11.14 30.49
CA ALA A 362 10.00 -10.56 30.33
C ALA A 362 10.09 -9.04 30.61
N VAL A 363 10.37 -8.26 29.56
CA VAL A 363 10.44 -6.80 29.64
C VAL A 363 9.04 -6.26 29.37
N HIS A 364 8.39 -5.75 30.41
CA HIS A 364 7.01 -5.26 30.35
C HIS A 364 6.86 -3.85 29.75
N ASP A 365 7.97 -3.22 29.32
CA ASP A 365 7.99 -1.84 28.81
C ASP A 365 8.77 -1.71 27.48
N SER A 366 8.14 -1.00 26.53
CA SER A 366 8.68 -0.43 25.28
C SER A 366 8.95 -1.34 24.06
N LEU A 367 8.18 -1.04 23.00
CA LEU A 367 8.40 -1.27 21.55
C LEU A 367 9.85 -1.56 21.12
N VAL A 368 10.12 -2.77 20.62
CA VAL A 368 11.34 -3.04 19.83
C VAL A 368 11.13 -4.17 18.81
N PRO A 369 11.68 -4.05 17.57
CA PRO A 369 11.93 -5.17 16.69
C PRO A 369 13.34 -5.74 16.96
N PHE A 370 13.42 -6.73 17.84
CA PHE A 370 14.51 -7.70 17.96
C PHE A 370 13.84 -9.07 18.04
N LEU A 371 14.39 -10.21 17.65
CA LEU A 371 15.33 -10.64 16.59
C LEU A 371 15.37 -12.19 16.48
N PHE A 372 14.85 -12.91 17.50
CA PHE A 372 14.95 -14.36 17.70
C PHE A 372 13.69 -14.96 18.36
N TYR A 373 12.92 -15.79 17.66
CA TYR A 373 11.86 -16.60 18.25
C TYR A 373 11.97 -18.06 17.81
N ASP A 374 12.34 -18.93 18.74
CA ASP A 374 12.37 -20.37 18.54
C ASP A 374 11.20 -21.01 19.30
N GLY A 375 10.12 -21.39 18.61
CA GLY A 375 8.98 -21.97 19.33
C GLY A 375 7.60 -22.03 18.66
N PHE A 376 7.46 -22.17 17.34
CA PHE A 376 6.12 -22.50 16.78
C PHE A 376 5.65 -23.93 17.13
N LYS A 377 6.56 -24.83 17.50
CA LYS A 377 6.24 -26.22 17.84
C LYS A 377 5.86 -26.45 19.32
N ASP A 378 6.39 -25.65 20.23
CA ASP A 378 6.36 -25.95 21.68
C ASP A 378 5.47 -24.99 22.50
N GLY A 379 4.81 -24.02 21.85
CA GLY A 379 3.63 -23.33 22.38
C GLY A 379 3.82 -22.38 23.56
N ASN A 380 5.05 -22.07 23.98
CA ASN A 380 5.35 -21.26 25.17
C ASN A 380 6.50 -20.25 24.95
N GLY A 381 6.30 -19.25 24.08
CA GLY A 381 7.22 -18.11 24.02
C GLY A 381 6.71 -16.93 23.21
N GLN A 382 7.41 -15.80 23.34
CA GLN A 382 7.01 -14.51 22.76
C GLN A 382 7.76 -14.23 21.45
N GLY A 383 6.99 -13.96 20.39
CA GLY A 383 7.48 -13.58 19.06
C GLY A 383 8.19 -12.22 19.03
N MET A 384 8.94 -11.98 17.94
CA MET A 384 10.04 -11.00 17.93
C MET A 384 10.03 -10.00 16.74
N ALA A 385 8.87 -9.69 16.16
CA ALA A 385 8.68 -8.39 15.48
C ALA A 385 7.26 -7.79 15.57
N ASN A 386 6.41 -8.31 16.47
CA ASN A 386 5.20 -7.67 16.98
C ASN A 386 4.93 -8.24 18.38
N GLU A 387 4.10 -7.57 19.19
CA GLU A 387 3.81 -7.99 20.57
C GLU A 387 3.06 -9.33 20.62
N ALA A 388 3.81 -10.41 20.84
CA ALA A 388 3.37 -11.74 21.26
C ALA A 388 2.13 -12.33 20.54
N GLY A 389 2.37 -13.23 19.58
CA GLY A 389 1.42 -14.32 19.32
C GLY A 389 1.13 -15.04 20.65
N LEU A 390 -0.15 -15.13 21.02
CA LEU A 390 -0.57 -15.50 22.37
C LEU A 390 -1.51 -16.69 22.32
N LEU A 391 -1.04 -17.84 22.80
CA LEU A 391 -1.86 -19.03 22.94
C LEU A 391 -2.94 -18.78 24.00
N LEU A 392 -4.22 -18.97 23.64
CA LEU A 392 -5.35 -18.82 24.56
C LEU A 392 -5.85 -20.19 25.02
N PRO A 393 -5.61 -20.58 26.28
CA PRO A 393 -6.29 -21.72 26.87
C PRO A 393 -7.81 -21.49 26.89
N ASN A 394 -8.58 -22.56 26.70
CA ASN A 394 -10.04 -22.49 26.77
C ASN A 394 -10.51 -21.87 28.09
N GLY A 395 -11.40 -20.87 28.00
CA GLY A 395 -11.96 -20.16 29.15
C GLY A 395 -11.08 -19.06 29.75
N GLN A 396 -9.89 -18.77 29.19
CA GLN A 396 -9.10 -17.61 29.62
C GLN A 396 -9.51 -16.32 28.89
N LYS A 397 -9.63 -15.24 29.68
CA LYS A 397 -9.72 -13.85 29.20
C LYS A 397 -8.32 -13.25 29.28
N THR A 398 -7.73 -12.87 28.14
CA THR A 398 -6.44 -12.17 28.11
C THR A 398 -6.65 -10.72 27.70
N VAL A 399 -6.09 -9.80 28.47
CA VAL A 399 -6.06 -8.37 28.13
C VAL A 399 -5.07 -8.15 26.99
N ILE A 400 -5.53 -7.60 25.87
CA ILE A 400 -4.69 -7.22 24.71
C ILE A 400 -4.28 -5.74 24.83
N TYR A 401 -5.14 -4.91 25.43
CA TYR A 401 -4.88 -3.49 25.59
C TYR A 401 -5.56 -2.96 26.86
N GLU A 402 -4.89 -2.06 27.59
CA GLU A 402 -5.48 -1.28 28.67
C GLU A 402 -4.86 0.11 28.70
N GLY A 403 -5.67 1.16 28.75
CA GLY A 403 -5.14 2.54 28.81
C GLY A 403 -6.23 3.62 28.84
N THR A 404 -5.79 4.87 28.96
CA THR A 404 -6.63 5.98 29.40
C THR A 404 -7.14 6.89 28.27
N GLY A 405 -8.47 6.94 28.09
CA GLY A 405 -9.21 8.07 27.53
C GLY A 405 -8.77 8.57 26.15
N PHE A 406 -9.23 7.94 25.08
CA PHE A 406 -9.07 8.48 23.72
C PHE A 406 -10.17 9.47 23.34
N GLN A 407 -9.81 10.50 22.57
CA GLN A 407 -10.77 11.36 21.84
C GLN A 407 -11.16 10.79 20.47
N ASP A 408 -10.62 9.61 20.11
CA ASP A 408 -10.44 9.16 18.74
C ASP A 408 -11.05 7.76 18.45
N THR A 409 -10.81 7.22 17.26
CA THR A 409 -11.33 5.92 16.81
C THR A 409 -10.36 4.77 17.11
N LEU A 410 -10.74 3.86 18.00
CA LEU A 410 -10.04 2.58 18.19
C LEU A 410 -10.21 1.72 16.93
N SER A 411 -9.12 1.24 16.33
CA SER A 411 -9.10 0.45 15.08
C SER A 411 -8.18 -0.76 15.18
N LEU A 412 -8.63 -1.80 15.89
CA LEU A 412 -7.90 -3.06 16.11
C LEU A 412 -7.83 -3.95 14.86
N PHE A 413 -6.72 -4.65 14.62
CA PHE A 413 -6.53 -5.58 13.49
C PHE A 413 -5.90 -6.93 13.89
N LEU A 414 -6.71 -7.88 14.35
CA LEU A 414 -6.19 -9.20 14.78
C LEU A 414 -6.24 -10.22 13.65
N TRP A 415 -5.22 -11.07 13.50
CA TRP A 415 -5.35 -12.31 12.73
C TRP A 415 -5.65 -13.49 13.67
N LEU A 416 -6.54 -14.40 13.26
CA LEU A 416 -6.88 -15.63 13.98
C LEU A 416 -6.68 -16.84 13.07
N ASP A 417 -6.07 -17.92 13.56
CA ASP A 417 -6.13 -19.24 12.91
C ASP A 417 -7.59 -19.76 12.96
N ALA A 418 -8.08 -20.22 11.82
CA ALA A 418 -9.43 -20.64 11.54
C ALA A 418 -9.55 -22.13 11.18
N THR A 419 -8.42 -22.84 11.11
CA THR A 419 -8.33 -24.16 10.46
C THR A 419 -9.03 -25.28 11.22
N LYS A 420 -9.36 -25.10 12.52
CA LYS A 420 -9.83 -26.17 13.42
C LYS A 420 -10.87 -25.71 14.45
N ASP A 421 -12.07 -25.38 13.98
CA ASP A 421 -13.28 -25.00 14.75
C ASP A 421 -13.49 -23.50 15.04
N GLY A 422 -14.06 -22.80 14.04
CA GLY A 422 -15.08 -21.76 14.22
C GLY A 422 -14.72 -20.47 14.98
N PHE A 423 -14.58 -19.36 14.25
CA PHE A 423 -14.49 -17.99 14.80
C PHE A 423 -15.54 -17.61 15.84
N HIS A 424 -16.69 -18.29 15.87
CA HIS A 424 -17.77 -18.07 16.82
C HIS A 424 -17.33 -18.21 18.28
N SER A 425 -16.27 -18.98 18.55
CA SER A 425 -15.68 -19.19 19.89
C SER A 425 -14.76 -18.06 20.36
N TYR A 426 -14.44 -17.07 19.53
CA TYR A 426 -13.66 -15.91 19.96
C TYR A 426 -14.56 -14.70 20.22
N HIS A 427 -14.36 -14.07 21.37
CA HIS A 427 -15.08 -12.88 21.79
C HIS A 427 -14.10 -11.76 22.15
N LEU A 428 -14.25 -10.60 21.52
CA LEU A 428 -13.57 -9.37 21.94
C LEU A 428 -14.43 -8.66 22.98
N LEU A 429 -13.86 -8.44 24.16
CA LEU A 429 -14.48 -7.77 25.29
C LEU A 429 -13.82 -6.41 25.46
N LEU A 430 -14.51 -5.34 25.10
CA LEU A 430 -14.08 -3.98 25.44
C LEU A 430 -14.77 -3.54 26.72
N GLU A 431 -13.98 -3.25 27.76
CA GLU A 431 -14.43 -2.87 29.09
C GLU A 431 -14.09 -1.40 29.34
N ASN A 432 -15.06 -0.58 29.72
CA ASN A 432 -14.81 0.78 30.23
C ASN A 432 -14.36 0.66 31.68
N THR A 433 -13.11 1.00 31.99
CA THR A 433 -12.53 0.76 33.32
C THR A 433 -12.98 1.79 34.37
N LEU A 434 -13.70 2.85 34.00
CA LEU A 434 -14.39 3.74 34.95
C LEU A 434 -15.79 3.24 35.31
N THR A 435 -16.58 2.79 34.33
CA THR A 435 -17.99 2.42 34.55
C THR A 435 -18.21 0.93 34.79
N GLY A 436 -17.23 0.08 34.46
CA GLY A 436 -17.37 -1.37 34.45
C GLY A 436 -18.25 -1.90 33.31
N GLU A 437 -18.65 -1.05 32.36
CA GLU A 437 -19.45 -1.47 31.20
C GLU A 437 -18.61 -2.32 30.24
N ILE A 438 -19.12 -3.52 29.88
CA ILE A 438 -18.44 -4.44 28.97
C ILE A 438 -19.26 -4.61 27.69
N TRP A 439 -18.66 -4.25 26.55
CA TRP A 439 -19.17 -4.53 25.22
C TRP A 439 -18.50 -5.79 24.66
N GLN A 440 -19.30 -6.82 24.39
CA GLN A 440 -18.84 -8.07 23.81
C GLN A 440 -19.15 -8.11 22.30
N TYR A 441 -18.12 -8.39 21.50
CA TYR A 441 -18.20 -8.59 20.06
C TYR A 441 -17.82 -10.02 19.71
N ASN A 442 -18.59 -10.68 18.85
CA ASN A 442 -18.19 -11.98 18.31
C ASN A 442 -17.16 -11.77 17.19
N ALA A 443 -16.02 -12.44 17.27
CA ALA A 443 -14.95 -12.37 16.29
C ALA A 443 -15.44 -12.61 14.85
N ALA A 444 -16.35 -13.58 14.65
CA ALA A 444 -16.94 -13.89 13.35
C ALA A 444 -17.69 -12.70 12.72
N SER A 445 -18.26 -11.81 13.53
CA SER A 445 -18.99 -10.62 13.07
C SER A 445 -18.09 -9.43 12.71
N LEU A 446 -16.79 -9.56 12.97
CA LEU A 446 -15.77 -8.52 12.77
C LEU A 446 -14.72 -8.95 11.72
N ILE A 447 -14.91 -10.07 11.02
CA ILE A 447 -14.01 -10.53 9.97
C ILE A 447 -14.03 -9.55 8.79
N ASP A 448 -12.84 -9.08 8.42
CA ASP A 448 -12.57 -8.14 7.34
C ASP A 448 -11.82 -8.82 6.17
N ASN A 449 -11.04 -9.87 6.44
CA ASN A 449 -10.38 -10.67 5.40
C ASN A 449 -10.17 -12.13 5.85
N VAL A 450 -10.02 -13.07 4.92
CA VAL A 450 -9.66 -14.48 5.19
C VAL A 450 -8.64 -14.94 4.15
N VAL A 451 -7.49 -15.47 4.60
CA VAL A 451 -6.37 -15.94 3.76
C VAL A 451 -5.83 -17.24 4.35
N ASP A 452 -5.85 -18.32 3.56
CA ASP A 452 -5.21 -19.62 3.85
C ASP A 452 -5.41 -20.17 5.28
N GLY A 453 -6.65 -20.09 5.75
CA GLY A 453 -7.01 -20.58 7.08
C GLY A 453 -6.75 -19.60 8.22
N PHE A 454 -6.37 -18.35 7.94
CA PHE A 454 -6.38 -17.25 8.90
C PHE A 454 -7.45 -16.21 8.54
N ALA A 455 -8.05 -15.55 9.54
CA ALA A 455 -8.90 -14.37 9.29
C ALA A 455 -8.41 -13.12 10.00
N ARG A 456 -8.40 -12.00 9.27
CA ARG A 456 -8.22 -10.66 9.83
C ARG A 456 -9.55 -10.16 10.37
N ILE A 457 -9.51 -9.66 11.59
CA ILE A 457 -10.62 -9.11 12.35
C ILE A 457 -10.39 -7.63 12.58
N ARG A 458 -11.37 -6.80 12.22
CA ARG A 458 -11.31 -5.35 12.37
C ARG A 458 -12.38 -4.84 13.32
N LEU A 459 -11.98 -4.36 14.50
CA LEU A 459 -12.86 -3.61 15.40
C LEU A 459 -12.57 -2.11 15.26
N SER A 460 -13.44 -1.40 14.55
CA SER A 460 -13.36 0.06 14.36
C SER A 460 -14.51 0.75 15.10
N LYS A 461 -14.20 1.49 16.16
CA LYS A 461 -15.21 2.19 16.99
C LYS A 461 -14.70 3.57 17.44
N GLN A 462 -15.51 4.59 17.15
CA GLN A 462 -15.30 5.95 17.63
C GLN A 462 -15.79 6.04 19.08
N TYR A 463 -14.90 6.36 20.01
CA TYR A 463 -15.21 6.44 21.45
C TYR A 463 -14.90 7.84 22.01
N TRP A 464 -15.54 8.15 23.13
CA TRP A 464 -15.48 9.47 23.77
C TRP A 464 -14.87 9.34 25.18
N ASN A 465 -13.59 9.66 25.32
CA ASN A 465 -12.93 10.05 26.58
C ASN A 465 -13.16 9.14 27.81
N PHE A 466 -13.13 7.82 27.65
CA PHE A 466 -13.08 6.89 28.80
C PHE A 466 -11.87 5.94 28.70
N PRO A 467 -11.25 5.57 29.83
CA PRO A 467 -10.22 4.53 29.86
C PRO A 467 -10.87 3.18 29.58
N CYS A 468 -10.19 2.36 28.78
CA CYS A 468 -10.73 1.09 28.35
C CYS A 468 -9.70 -0.02 28.40
N ARG A 469 -10.20 -1.22 28.68
CA ARG A 469 -9.49 -2.49 28.70
C ARG A 469 -10.10 -3.38 27.63
N LEU A 470 -9.37 -3.63 26.56
CA LEU A 470 -9.74 -4.60 25.54
C LEU A 470 -9.13 -5.96 25.91
N SER A 471 -9.96 -6.98 25.94
CA SER A 471 -9.55 -8.37 26.15
C SER A 471 -10.10 -9.26 25.05
N ILE A 472 -9.47 -10.40 24.83
CA ILE A 472 -10.02 -11.50 24.06
C ILE A 472 -10.34 -12.67 24.99
N HIS A 473 -11.44 -13.34 24.72
CA HIS A 473 -11.94 -14.48 25.47
C HIS A 473 -12.30 -15.59 24.49
N TYR A 474 -11.71 -16.78 24.69
CA TYR A 474 -11.94 -17.94 23.85
C TYR A 474 -12.76 -19.01 24.59
N THR A 475 -13.85 -19.46 23.96
CA THR A 475 -14.87 -20.36 24.53
C THR A 475 -15.03 -21.67 23.73
N GLY A 476 -14.03 -22.05 22.93
CA GLY A 476 -14.06 -23.23 22.08
C GLY A 476 -13.45 -24.49 22.72
N PRO A 477 -13.71 -25.68 22.15
CA PRO A 477 -13.54 -26.96 22.85
C PRO A 477 -12.10 -27.39 23.14
N VAL A 478 -11.08 -26.82 22.50
CA VAL A 478 -9.66 -27.22 22.63
C VAL A 478 -8.74 -26.00 22.52
N ASN A 479 -7.58 -26.01 23.18
CA ASN A 479 -6.54 -24.99 23.07
C ASN A 479 -6.18 -24.69 21.59
N GLN A 480 -6.68 -23.57 21.05
CA GLN A 480 -6.29 -23.06 19.73
C GLN A 480 -5.13 -22.05 19.88
N GLN A 481 -4.24 -22.04 18.89
CA GLN A 481 -3.18 -21.04 18.80
C GLN A 481 -3.76 -19.75 18.19
N LEU A 482 -3.57 -18.63 18.87
CA LEU A 482 -3.96 -17.30 18.37
C LEU A 482 -2.69 -16.52 18.00
N VAL A 483 -2.56 -16.21 16.71
CA VAL A 483 -1.42 -15.46 16.16
C VAL A 483 -1.79 -13.99 16.10
N LEU A 484 -1.67 -13.31 17.24
CA LEU A 484 -1.84 -11.86 17.31
C LEU A 484 -0.75 -11.17 16.48
N ASP A 485 -1.17 -10.43 15.46
CA ASP A 485 -0.26 -9.70 14.57
C ASP A 485 -0.12 -8.23 15.00
N GLU A 486 -1.21 -7.43 14.98
CA GLU A 486 -1.13 -6.01 15.33
C GLU A 486 -2.31 -5.49 16.19
N CYS A 487 -2.00 -4.81 17.30
CA CYS A 487 -2.94 -3.90 17.95
C CYS A 487 -2.65 -2.46 17.46
N VAL A 488 -3.65 -1.80 16.86
CA VAL A 488 -3.47 -0.50 16.20
C VAL A 488 -4.44 0.52 16.76
N LEU A 489 -3.92 1.71 17.03
CA LEU A 489 -4.69 2.92 17.32
C LEU A 489 -4.51 3.88 16.13
N VAL A 490 -5.62 4.44 15.64
CA VAL A 490 -5.62 5.30 14.46
C VAL A 490 -6.35 6.59 14.78
N ARG A 491 -5.64 7.71 14.68
CA ARG A 491 -6.14 9.05 15.00
C ARG A 491 -6.38 9.81 13.70
N ASP A 492 -7.65 10.06 13.37
CA ASP A 492 -8.08 10.90 12.22
C ASP A 492 -7.23 10.73 10.94
N GLY A 493 -7.06 9.49 10.49
CA GLY A 493 -6.36 9.17 9.25
C GLY A 493 -4.83 9.24 9.31
N GLN A 494 -4.26 9.38 10.51
CA GLN A 494 -2.84 9.21 10.82
C GLN A 494 -2.67 8.01 11.78
N PRO A 495 -1.72 7.08 11.56
CA PRO A 495 -1.39 6.07 12.55
C PRO A 495 -0.74 6.75 13.78
N PHE A 496 -1.29 6.53 14.97
CA PHE A 496 -0.77 7.13 16.20
C PHE A 496 -0.51 6.03 17.23
N HIS A 497 0.74 5.90 17.67
CA HIS A 497 1.16 4.89 18.63
C HIS A 497 0.98 5.41 20.06
N TYR A 498 0.45 4.57 20.96
CA TYR A 498 0.53 4.84 22.41
C TYR A 498 1.36 3.75 23.12
N ARG A 499 1.85 4.11 24.31
CA ARG A 499 2.95 3.48 25.04
C ARG A 499 2.50 3.18 26.47
N LEU A 500 2.87 2.03 27.05
CA LEU A 500 2.71 1.82 28.49
C LEU A 500 3.72 2.64 29.33
N ASN A 501 3.24 3.14 30.47
CA ASN A 501 3.93 3.66 31.66
C ASN A 501 4.92 4.86 31.52
N ASN A 502 4.44 6.01 32.04
CA ASN A 502 5.20 6.99 32.83
C ASN A 502 6.45 7.70 32.25
N PHE A 503 6.43 8.11 30.98
CA PHE A 503 7.20 9.29 30.56
C PHE A 503 6.38 10.23 29.66
N VAL A 504 6.21 11.47 30.11
CA VAL A 504 5.66 12.57 29.30
C VAL A 504 6.71 12.96 28.26
N PHE A 505 6.35 12.80 26.98
CA PHE A 505 7.01 13.51 25.90
C PHE A 505 6.12 14.68 25.51
N THR A 506 6.64 15.89 25.61
CA THR A 506 5.98 17.09 25.10
C THR A 506 6.13 17.11 23.58
N ASP A 507 5.03 16.89 22.86
CA ASP A 507 4.97 17.06 21.41
C ASP A 507 5.10 18.55 21.03
N GLU A 508 6.33 19.07 21.05
CA GLU A 508 6.73 20.24 20.27
C GLU A 508 7.54 19.84 19.02
N PHE A 509 7.08 18.81 18.30
CA PHE A 509 7.20 18.82 16.84
C PHE A 509 6.03 19.59 16.23
N VAL A 510 5.98 20.88 16.56
CA VAL A 510 5.25 21.85 15.75
C VAL A 510 5.91 21.84 14.38
N PHE A 511 5.23 21.28 13.39
CA PHE A 511 5.43 21.67 12.00
C PHE A 511 5.12 23.17 11.91
N LYS A 512 6.13 24.01 12.19
CA LYS A 512 6.07 25.40 11.79
C LYS A 512 6.08 25.37 10.27
N PRO A 513 5.04 25.89 9.59
CA PRO A 513 5.21 26.17 8.17
C PRO A 513 6.42 27.11 8.07
N ALA A 514 7.39 26.73 7.25
CA ALA A 514 8.45 27.66 6.87
C ALA A 514 7.78 28.89 6.25
N ARG A 515 8.09 30.07 6.79
CA ARG A 515 7.67 31.35 6.23
C ARG A 515 8.58 31.73 5.06
#